data_AF-A0A368YKN2-F1
#
_entry.id   AF-A0A368YKN2-F1
#
_cell.length_a   1.000
_cell.length_b   1.000
_cell.length_c   1.000
_cell.angle_alpha   90.00
_cell.angle_beta   90.00
_cell.angle_gamma   90.00
#
_symmetry.space_group_name_H-M   'P 1'
#
loop_
_entity.id
_entity.type
_entity.pdbx_description
1 polymer ?
#
loop_
_entity_poly.entity_id
_entity_poly.type
_entity_poly.pdbx_seq_one_letter_code
_entity_poly.pdbx_strand_id
1 'polypeptide(L)'
;MPKPRPQTPRKIFTTALADWQRAWTAHAHHDRRAASAGFATATGRAHFTAMADLSTRIADIEGRIAQTTANNRAELHIKITLLSLDGQIRPEFQSSILEDAMRMIAEAKA
;
A
#
# COMPACT_ATOMS: atom_id res chain seq x y z
N MET A 1 24.81 12.00 22.14
CA MET A 1 24.25 10.81 21.45
C MET A 1 22.96 11.23 20.74
N PRO A 2 22.76 10.87 19.46
CA PRO A 2 21.47 11.08 18.82
C PRO A 2 20.42 10.25 19.56
N LYS A 3 19.24 10.83 19.79
CA LYS A 3 18.10 10.08 20.33
C LYS A 3 17.81 8.90 19.38
N PRO A 4 17.60 7.67 19.89
CA PRO A 4 17.11 6.57 19.06
C PRO A 4 15.83 7.04 18.38
N ARG A 5 15.79 6.93 17.04
CA ARG A 5 14.55 7.22 16.32
C ARG A 5 13.45 6.30 16.83
N PRO A 6 12.23 6.80 17.03
CA PRO A 6 11.09 5.96 17.39
C PRO A 6 11.01 4.79 16.41
N GLN A 7 11.05 3.56 16.92
CA GLN A 7 10.91 2.36 16.11
C GLN A 7 9.45 2.06 15.79
N THR A 8 8.52 2.65 16.55
CA THR A 8 7.09 2.55 16.29
C THR A 8 6.74 3.32 15.02
N PRO A 9 6.10 2.67 14.02
CA PRO A 9 5.61 3.38 12.85
C PRO A 9 4.59 4.44 13.22
N ARG A 10 4.60 5.56 12.52
CA ARG A 10 3.51 6.54 12.63
C ARG A 10 2.17 5.92 12.26
N LYS A 11 1.12 6.46 12.89
CA LYS A 11 -0.27 6.06 12.64
C LYS A 11 -0.65 6.07 11.16
N ILE A 12 -0.10 6.99 10.36
CA ILE A 12 -0.37 7.05 8.92
C ILE A 12 0.02 5.75 8.21
N PHE A 13 1.18 5.16 8.54
CA PHE A 13 1.64 3.91 7.93
C PHE A 13 0.80 2.71 8.39
N THR A 14 0.50 2.62 9.69
CA THR A 14 -0.29 1.49 10.21
C THR A 14 -1.74 1.55 9.74
N THR A 15 -2.34 2.74 9.68
CA THR A 15 -3.69 2.93 9.13
C THR A 15 -3.71 2.61 7.63
N ALA A 16 -2.75 3.09 6.85
CA ALA A 16 -2.68 2.77 5.43
C ALA A 16 -2.53 1.27 5.17
N LEU A 17 -1.68 0.57 5.94
CA LEU A 17 -1.54 -0.89 5.83
C LEU A 17 -2.87 -1.61 6.10
N ALA A 18 -3.55 -1.24 7.18
CA ALA A 18 -4.82 -1.85 7.53
C ALA A 18 -5.92 -1.56 6.49
N ASP A 19 -5.97 -0.33 5.98
CA ASP A 19 -6.93 0.06 4.93
C ASP A 19 -6.66 -0.65 3.60
N TRP A 20 -5.38 -0.74 3.21
CA TRP A 20 -4.97 -1.44 2.00
C TRP A 20 -5.30 -2.93 2.06
N GLN A 21 -5.00 -3.60 3.18
CA GLN A 21 -5.36 -5.02 3.40
C GLN A 21 -6.87 -5.24 3.37
N ARG A 22 -7.66 -4.36 3.98
CA ARG A 22 -9.12 -4.42 3.92
C ARG A 22 -9.64 -4.24 2.50
N ALA A 23 -9.10 -3.26 1.75
CA ALA A 23 -9.52 -2.99 0.38
C ALA A 23 -9.24 -4.18 -0.54
N TRP A 24 -8.06 -4.79 -0.45
CA TRP A 24 -7.74 -6.00 -1.23
C TRP A 24 -8.62 -7.20 -0.85
N THR A 25 -8.91 -7.38 0.44
CA THR A 25 -9.82 -8.45 0.90
C THR A 25 -11.21 -8.26 0.33
N ALA A 26 -11.74 -7.03 0.36
CA ALA A 26 -13.04 -6.70 -0.22
C ALA A 26 -13.03 -6.88 -1.75
N HIS A 27 -11.94 -6.49 -2.42
CA HIS A 27 -11.81 -6.63 -3.86
C HIS A 27 -11.87 -8.11 -4.28
N ALA A 28 -11.10 -8.98 -3.61
CA ALA A 28 -11.12 -10.42 -3.85
C ALA A 28 -12.50 -11.05 -3.53
N HIS A 29 -13.23 -10.51 -2.55
CA HIS A 29 -14.59 -10.95 -2.27
C HIS A 29 -15.53 -10.59 -3.44
N HIS A 30 -15.51 -9.35 -3.92
CA HIS A 30 -16.34 -8.93 -5.03
C HIS A 30 -16.02 -9.66 -6.33
N ASP A 31 -14.74 -9.93 -6.62
CA ASP A 31 -14.33 -10.71 -7.78
C ASP A 31 -14.97 -12.11 -7.79
N ARG A 32 -14.87 -12.84 -6.67
CA ARG A 32 -15.52 -14.16 -6.53
C ARG A 32 -17.03 -14.08 -6.72
N ARG A 33 -17.67 -13.03 -6.19
CA ARG A 33 -19.12 -12.84 -6.30
C ARG A 33 -19.55 -12.47 -7.72
N ALA A 34 -18.78 -11.63 -8.42
CA ALA A 34 -19.01 -11.28 -9.81
C ALA A 34 -18.86 -12.49 -10.73
N ALA A 35 -17.80 -13.28 -10.54
CA ALA A 35 -17.57 -14.52 -11.27
C ALA A 35 -18.72 -15.53 -11.05
N SER A 36 -19.16 -15.68 -9.79
CA SER A 36 -20.27 -16.57 -9.44
C SER A 36 -21.62 -16.14 -10.03
N ALA A 37 -21.87 -14.84 -10.12
CA ALA A 37 -23.10 -14.28 -10.67
C ALA A 37 -23.08 -14.15 -12.21
N GLY A 38 -21.91 -14.28 -12.83
CA GLY A 38 -21.65 -13.98 -14.24
C GLY A 38 -21.60 -12.47 -14.51
N PHE A 39 -20.47 -12.00 -15.05
CA PHE A 39 -20.21 -10.56 -15.28
C PHE A 39 -21.24 -9.86 -16.18
N ALA A 40 -21.95 -10.61 -17.04
CA ALA A 40 -22.98 -10.05 -17.91
C ALA A 40 -24.30 -9.73 -17.18
N THR A 41 -24.53 -10.27 -15.98
CA THR A 41 -25.76 -10.04 -15.20
C THR A 41 -25.72 -8.72 -14.45
N ALA A 42 -26.88 -8.18 -14.06
CA ALA A 42 -26.95 -6.95 -13.27
C ALA A 42 -26.15 -7.06 -11.96
N THR A 43 -26.24 -8.19 -11.28
CA THR A 43 -25.49 -8.49 -10.05
C THR A 43 -23.98 -8.56 -10.31
N GLY A 44 -23.57 -9.25 -11.38
CA GLY A 44 -22.15 -9.33 -11.77
C GLY A 44 -21.57 -7.95 -12.09
N ARG A 45 -22.30 -7.12 -12.83
CA ARG A 45 -21.91 -5.73 -13.13
C ARG A 45 -21.79 -4.88 -11.87
N ALA A 46 -22.72 -5.00 -10.93
CA ALA A 46 -22.66 -4.26 -9.66
C ALA A 46 -21.41 -4.61 -8.85
N HIS A 47 -21.03 -5.89 -8.80
CA HIS A 47 -19.79 -6.31 -8.15
C HIS A 47 -18.54 -5.84 -8.90
N PHE A 48 -18.57 -5.84 -10.24
CA PHE A 48 -17.49 -5.28 -11.05
C PHE A 48 -17.30 -3.77 -10.80
N THR A 49 -18.39 -3.00 -10.72
CA THR A 49 -18.32 -1.56 -10.35
C THR A 49 -17.70 -1.38 -8.95
N ALA A 50 -18.12 -2.18 -7.96
CA ALA A 50 -17.55 -2.12 -6.62
C ALA A 50 -16.05 -2.46 -6.60
N MET A 51 -15.58 -3.38 -7.46
CA MET A 51 -14.15 -3.65 -7.61
C MET A 51 -13.40 -2.43 -8.15
N ALA A 52 -13.94 -1.74 -9.17
CA ALA A 52 -13.31 -0.54 -9.72
C ALA A 52 -13.16 0.58 -8.68
N ASP A 53 -14.17 0.78 -7.82
CA ASP A 53 -14.09 1.73 -6.69
C ASP A 53 -12.99 1.31 -5.70
N LEU A 54 -12.87 0.01 -5.41
CA LEU A 54 -11.82 -0.51 -4.53
C LEU A 54 -10.42 -0.39 -5.15
N SER A 55 -10.26 -0.64 -6.45
CA SER A 55 -8.99 -0.43 -7.16
C SER A 55 -8.55 1.03 -7.08
N THR A 56 -9.49 1.97 -7.26
CA THR A 56 -9.23 3.41 -7.11
C THR A 56 -8.75 3.72 -5.69
N ARG A 57 -9.45 3.20 -4.67
CA ARG A 57 -9.07 3.39 -3.27
C ARG A 57 -7.69 2.80 -2.94
N ILE A 58 -7.35 1.64 -3.49
CA ILE A 58 -6.03 1.02 -3.33
C ILE A 58 -4.95 1.94 -3.91
N ALA A 59 -5.14 2.41 -5.14
CA ALA A 59 -4.20 3.34 -5.79
C ALA A 59 -4.02 4.64 -5.00
N ASP A 60 -5.10 5.19 -4.43
CA ASP A 60 -5.03 6.39 -3.58
C ASP A 60 -4.20 6.15 -2.31
N ILE A 61 -4.37 5.01 -1.64
CA ILE A 61 -3.60 4.66 -0.45
C ILE A 61 -2.12 4.53 -0.80
N GLU A 62 -1.82 3.83 -1.90
CA GLU A 62 -0.47 3.61 -2.41
C GLU A 62 0.20 4.94 -2.79
N GLY A 63 -0.47 5.81 -3.53
CA GLY A 63 0.04 7.14 -3.90
C GLY A 63 0.35 8.01 -2.69
N ARG A 64 -0.54 8.03 -1.68
CA ARG A 64 -0.29 8.76 -0.42
C ARG A 64 0.91 8.22 0.34
N ILE A 65 1.09 6.91 0.36
CA ILE A 65 2.22 6.28 1.05
C ILE A 65 3.53 6.46 0.29
N ALA A 66 3.50 6.43 -1.05
CA ALA A 66 4.64 6.78 -1.88
C ALA A 66 5.16 8.19 -1.60
N GLN A 67 4.27 9.17 -1.38
CA GLN A 67 4.65 10.54 -1.05
C GLN A 67 5.07 10.73 0.42
N THR A 68 4.78 9.77 1.29
CA THR A 68 5.13 9.85 2.70
C THR A 68 6.54 9.30 2.93
N THR A 69 7.45 10.15 3.39
CA THR A 69 8.82 9.78 3.81
C THR A 69 8.79 8.76 4.94
N ALA A 70 9.53 7.67 4.83
CA ALA A 70 9.69 6.65 5.87
C ALA A 70 10.88 6.97 6.80
N ASN A 71 10.64 7.25 8.07
CA ASN A 71 11.68 7.74 8.99
C ASN A 71 12.45 6.63 9.72
N ASN A 72 11.94 5.41 9.71
CA ASN A 72 12.55 4.26 10.37
C ASN A 72 12.33 2.99 9.53
N ARG A 73 13.01 1.90 9.92
CA ARG A 73 12.99 0.64 9.17
C ARG A 73 11.59 0.02 9.09
N ALA A 74 10.78 0.19 10.13
CA ALA A 74 9.44 -0.37 10.17
C ALA A 74 8.50 0.37 9.21
N GLU A 75 8.58 1.71 9.13
CA GLU A 75 7.86 2.51 8.13
C GLU A 75 8.30 2.15 6.71
N LEU A 76 9.61 1.99 6.47
CA LEU A 76 10.14 1.61 5.16
C LEU A 76 9.65 0.21 4.74
N HIS A 77 9.60 -0.73 5.68
CA HIS A 77 9.08 -2.07 5.40
C HIS A 77 7.59 -2.02 5.03
N ILE A 78 6.78 -1.28 5.78
CA ILE A 78 5.35 -1.08 5.44
C ILE A 78 5.23 -0.45 4.05
N LYS A 79 6.00 0.61 3.77
CA LYS A 79 6.01 1.27 2.46
C LYS A 79 6.31 0.29 1.33
N ILE A 80 7.35 -0.54 1.48
CA ILE A 80 7.70 -1.57 0.51
C ILE A 80 6.55 -2.58 0.35
N THR A 81 5.95 -3.05 1.45
CA THR A 81 4.82 -3.99 1.39
C THR A 81 3.66 -3.45 0.58
N LEU A 82 3.26 -2.19 0.81
CA LEU A 82 2.12 -1.58 0.11
C LEU A 82 2.40 -1.33 -1.37
N LEU A 83 3.64 -0.94 -1.70
CA LEU A 83 4.03 -0.52 -3.04
C LEU A 83 4.61 -1.68 -3.88
N SER A 84 4.61 -2.89 -3.34
CA SER A 84 4.99 -4.10 -4.05
C SER A 84 3.76 -4.82 -4.61
N LEU A 85 3.92 -5.42 -5.77
CA LEU A 85 3.00 -6.40 -6.34
C LEU A 85 3.77 -7.70 -6.53
N ASP A 86 3.22 -8.82 -6.06
CA ASP A 86 3.85 -10.15 -6.15
C ASP A 86 5.30 -10.21 -5.62
N GLY A 87 5.60 -9.43 -4.58
CA GLY A 87 6.92 -9.35 -3.96
C GLY A 87 7.92 -8.46 -4.71
N GLN A 88 7.51 -7.79 -5.78
CA GLN A 88 8.34 -6.83 -6.51
C GLN A 88 7.81 -5.41 -6.35
N ILE A 89 8.72 -4.48 -6.02
CA ILE A 89 8.40 -3.04 -5.97
C ILE A 89 8.06 -2.59 -7.40
N ARG A 90 6.88 -2.01 -7.56
CA ARG A 90 6.45 -1.52 -8.87
C ARG A 90 7.30 -0.33 -9.33
N PRO A 91 7.68 -0.25 -10.63
CA PRO A 91 8.65 0.73 -11.13
C PRO A 91 8.36 2.18 -10.72
N GLU A 92 7.09 2.58 -10.73
CA GLU A 92 6.64 3.93 -10.39
C GLU A 92 6.93 4.34 -8.94
N PHE A 93 7.23 3.39 -8.04
CA PHE A 93 7.53 3.66 -6.62
C PHE A 93 8.99 3.46 -6.24
N GLN A 94 9.82 2.95 -7.16
CA GLN A 94 11.20 2.58 -6.86
C GLN A 94 12.04 3.77 -6.39
N SER A 95 11.90 4.94 -7.05
CA SER A 95 12.63 6.15 -6.69
C SER A 95 12.35 6.59 -5.25
N SER A 96 11.07 6.69 -4.88
CA SER A 96 10.64 7.10 -3.55
C SER A 96 11.15 6.16 -2.44
N ILE A 97 11.15 4.85 -2.69
CA ILE A 97 11.68 3.86 -1.74
C ILE A 97 13.21 3.99 -1.63
N LEU A 98 13.90 4.18 -2.76
CA LEU A 98 15.36 4.33 -2.79
C LEU A 98 15.80 5.60 -2.06
N GLU A 99 15.12 6.72 -2.26
CA GLU A 99 15.38 7.98 -1.56
C GLU A 99 15.28 7.83 -0.05
N ASP A 100 14.22 7.19 0.44
CA ASP A 100 14.05 6.90 1.87
C ASP A 100 15.16 5.99 2.41
N ALA A 101 15.50 4.92 1.68
CA ALA A 101 16.56 3.99 2.08
C ALA A 101 17.93 4.67 2.14
N MET A 102 18.28 5.47 1.12
CA MET A 102 19.55 6.19 1.06
C MET A 102 19.67 7.23 2.18
N ARG A 103 18.60 7.99 2.44
CA ARG A 103 18.58 8.97 3.53
C ARG A 103 18.81 8.27 4.88
N MET A 104 18.15 7.14 5.11
CA MET A 104 18.35 6.37 6.34
C MET A 104 19.78 5.83 6.49
N ILE A 105 20.41 5.39 5.40
CA ILE A 105 21.82 4.97 5.40
C ILE A 105 22.74 6.15 5.73
N ALA A 106 22.50 7.33 5.16
CA ALA A 106 23.30 8.52 5.42
C ALA A 106 23.20 8.95 6.90
N GLU A 107 21.99 9.01 7.44
CA GLU A 107 21.75 9.37 8.84
C GLU A 107 22.27 8.33 9.84
N ALA A 108 22.47 7.07 9.43
CA ALA A 108 23.07 6.05 10.27
C ALA A 108 24.61 6.14 10.32
N LYS A 109 25.22 6.83 9.35
CA LYS A 109 26.68 7.04 9.26
C LYS A 109 27.14 8.34 9.93
N ALA A 110 26.21 9.27 10.21
CA ALA A 110 26.45 10.55 10.87
C ALA A 110 26.36 10.42 12.40
#